data_AF-A0A352Y4J1-F1
#
_entry.id   AF-A0A352Y4J1-F1
#
_cell.length_a   1.000
_cell.length_b   1.000
_cell.length_c   1.000
_cell.angle_alpha   90.00
_cell.angle_beta   90.00
_cell.angle_gamma   90.00
#
_symmetry.space_group_name_H-M   'P 1'
#
loop_
_entity.id
_entity.type
_entity.pdbx_description
1 polymer ?
#
loop_
_entity_poly.entity_id
_entity_poly.type
_entity_poly.pdbx_seq_one_letter_code
_entity_poly.pdbx_strand_id
1 'polypeptide(L)'
;FPPLKTLDTHPHNLPIQPTSLIGREKEVAAVQHLLHREDVRLLTLTSPGGTGKTRLGLQIAAELSDHFVDGVLFVNLAPLSDPKLVIPTIAQTLELKEIAEQSLFDQLKTSLRDKHLLLLLDNFEQV
;
A
#
# COMPACT_ATOMS: atom_id res chain seq x y z
N PHE A 1 -34.31 -2.64 -3.32
CA PHE A 1 -33.24 -2.64 -4.34
C PHE A 1 -31.96 -3.11 -3.67
N PRO A 2 -31.30 -4.19 -4.13
CA PRO A 2 -29.97 -4.55 -3.63
C PRO A 2 -28.96 -3.48 -4.05
N PRO A 3 -27.89 -3.23 -3.28
CA PRO A 3 -26.88 -2.24 -3.64
C PRO A 3 -26.16 -2.68 -4.91
N LEU A 4 -25.92 -1.73 -5.82
CA LEU A 4 -25.03 -1.89 -6.96
C LEU A 4 -23.64 -2.25 -6.42
N LYS A 5 -23.13 -3.44 -6.77
CA LYS A 5 -21.70 -3.77 -6.65
C LYS A 5 -20.96 -2.89 -7.65
N THR A 6 -20.58 -1.69 -7.24
CA THR A 6 -19.80 -0.78 -8.08
C THR A 6 -18.37 -1.30 -8.17
N LEU A 7 -17.96 -1.68 -9.39
CA LEU A 7 -16.68 -1.41 -10.07
C LEU A 7 -15.33 -1.42 -9.31
N ASP A 8 -15.22 -1.95 -8.10
CA ASP A 8 -13.93 -2.27 -7.49
C ASP A 8 -13.66 -3.76 -7.70
N THR A 9 -12.94 -4.10 -8.77
CA THR A 9 -12.58 -5.49 -9.08
C THR A 9 -11.54 -6.05 -8.11
N HIS A 10 -10.80 -5.20 -7.40
CA HIS A 10 -9.70 -5.58 -6.51
C HIS A 10 -9.81 -4.94 -5.12
N PRO A 11 -9.38 -5.62 -4.04
CA PRO A 11 -9.43 -5.08 -2.69
C PRO A 11 -8.55 -3.82 -2.53
N HIS A 12 -9.08 -2.79 -1.87
CA HIS A 12 -8.28 -1.62 -1.47
C HIS A 12 -8.82 -0.93 -0.21
N ASN A 13 -7.97 -0.15 0.46
CA ASN A 13 -8.32 0.68 1.61
C ASN A 13 -7.81 2.13 1.46
N LEU A 14 -7.65 2.59 0.21
CA LEU A 14 -7.02 3.88 -0.07
C LEU A 14 -7.90 5.05 0.43
N PRO A 15 -7.35 5.99 1.21
CA PRO A 15 -8.08 7.20 1.58
C PRO A 15 -8.50 8.01 0.35
N ILE A 16 -9.75 8.49 0.36
CA ILE A 16 -10.29 9.35 -0.68
C ILE A 16 -9.41 10.60 -0.82
N GLN A 17 -8.97 10.89 -2.05
CA GLN A 17 -8.26 12.11 -2.39
C GLN A 17 -9.28 13.19 -2.80
N PRO A 18 -9.55 14.21 -1.97
CA PRO A 18 -10.63 15.17 -2.22
C PRO A 18 -10.34 16.13 -3.38
N THR A 19 -9.11 16.16 -3.87
CA THR A 19 -8.65 17.05 -4.93
C THR A 19 -7.69 16.31 -5.86
N SER A 20 -7.60 16.72 -7.13
CA SER A 20 -6.65 16.16 -8.10
C SER A 20 -5.19 16.50 -7.76
N LEU A 21 -4.27 15.56 -7.99
CA LEU A 21 -2.83 15.81 -7.90
C LEU A 21 -2.37 16.61 -9.12
N ILE A 22 -1.71 17.76 -8.91
CA ILE A 22 -1.33 18.69 -9.99
C ILE A 22 0.19 18.76 -10.12
N GLY A 23 0.72 18.67 -11.35
CA GLY A 23 2.12 18.95 -11.66
C GLY A 23 3.09 17.85 -11.22
N ARG A 24 2.59 16.63 -11.06
CA ARG A 24 3.35 15.44 -10.63
C ARG A 24 3.23 14.27 -11.60
N GLU A 25 2.73 14.52 -12.80
CA GLU A 25 2.41 13.50 -13.80
C GLU A 25 3.67 12.73 -14.23
N LYS A 26 4.82 13.40 -14.27
CA LYS A 26 6.11 12.77 -14.58
C LYS A 26 6.58 11.83 -13.48
N GLU A 27 6.44 12.23 -12.22
CA GLU A 27 6.78 11.40 -11.07
C GLU A 27 5.88 10.18 -10.98
N VAL A 28 4.57 10.35 -11.19
CA VAL A 28 3.61 9.24 -11.26
C VAL A 28 4.03 8.25 -12.35
N ALA A 29 4.26 8.73 -13.58
CA ALA A 29 4.65 7.87 -14.69
C ALA A 29 5.99 7.14 -14.45
N ALA A 30 6.97 7.82 -13.83
CA ALA A 30 8.26 7.22 -13.51
C ALA A 30 8.12 6.09 -12.46
N VAL A 31 7.33 6.31 -11.41
CA VAL A 31 7.11 5.29 -10.39
C VAL A 31 6.30 4.12 -10.94
N GLN A 32 5.26 4.39 -11.74
CA GLN A 32 4.53 3.34 -12.44
C GLN A 32 5.46 2.52 -13.30
N HIS A 33 6.28 3.14 -14.15
CA HIS A 33 7.22 2.41 -15.01
C HIS A 33 8.15 1.48 -14.22
N LEU A 34 8.63 1.92 -13.05
CA LEU A 34 9.45 1.09 -12.18
C LEU A 34 8.64 -0.07 -11.57
N LEU A 35 7.42 0.17 -11.08
CA LEU A 35 6.57 -0.85 -10.46
C LEU A 35 6.01 -1.88 -11.45
N HIS A 36 5.98 -1.59 -12.75
CA HIS A 36 5.63 -2.57 -13.79
C HIS A 36 6.73 -3.59 -14.06
N ARG A 37 7.95 -3.36 -13.56
CA ARG A 37 9.07 -4.29 -13.78
C ARG A 37 9.05 -5.39 -12.73
N GLU A 38 9.05 -6.64 -13.17
CA GLU A 38 9.01 -7.82 -12.28
C GLU A 38 10.23 -7.93 -11.33
N ASP A 39 11.36 -7.30 -11.67
CA ASP A 39 12.55 -7.27 -10.83
C ASP A 39 12.48 -6.21 -9.71
N VAL A 40 11.54 -5.28 -9.77
CA VAL A 40 11.33 -4.22 -8.77
C VAL A 40 10.25 -4.65 -7.78
N ARG A 41 10.67 -5.07 -6.59
CA ARG A 41 9.76 -5.49 -5.50
C ARG A 41 9.66 -4.51 -4.33
N LEU A 42 10.50 -3.48 -4.34
CA LEU A 42 10.53 -2.43 -3.34
C LEU A 42 10.95 -1.12 -4.02
N LEU A 43 10.20 -0.07 -3.76
CA LEU A 43 10.50 1.28 -4.23
C LEU A 43 10.32 2.25 -3.07
N THR A 44 11.36 3.06 -2.81
CA THR A 44 11.35 4.05 -1.73
C THR A 44 11.21 5.45 -2.31
N LEU A 45 10.18 6.18 -1.90
CA LEU A 45 9.98 7.58 -2.26
C LEU A 45 10.68 8.49 -1.25
N THR A 46 11.86 8.98 -1.59
CA THR A 46 12.62 9.91 -0.74
C THR A 46 12.44 11.35 -1.20
N SER A 47 12.08 12.26 -0.29
CA SER A 47 12.12 13.71 -0.53
C SER A 47 12.00 14.47 0.80
N PRO A 48 12.30 15.78 0.85
CA PRO A 48 12.08 16.61 2.03
C PRO A 48 10.64 16.50 2.58
N GLY A 49 10.47 16.81 3.87
CA GLY A 49 9.13 16.89 4.48
C GLY A 49 8.21 17.87 3.75
N GLY A 50 6.92 17.58 3.68
CA GLY A 50 5.91 18.50 3.13
C GLY A 50 5.82 18.58 1.60
N THR A 51 6.58 17.78 0.84
CA THR A 51 6.54 17.76 -0.64
C THR A 51 5.35 17.03 -1.25
N GLY A 52 4.52 16.39 -0.42
CA GLY A 52 3.33 15.64 -0.85
C GLY A 52 3.56 14.16 -1.18
N LYS A 53 4.60 13.52 -0.60
CA LYS A 53 4.90 12.08 -0.81
C LYS A 53 3.70 11.16 -0.59
N THR A 54 3.00 11.33 0.53
CA THR A 54 1.80 10.54 0.85
C THR A 54 0.77 10.66 -0.27
N ARG A 55 0.52 11.87 -0.76
CA ARG A 55 -0.45 12.13 -1.81
C ARG A 55 -0.02 11.55 -3.17
N LEU A 56 1.27 11.65 -3.49
CA LEU A 56 1.85 11.03 -4.67
C LEU A 56 1.72 9.50 -4.61
N GLY A 57 2.09 8.88 -3.48
CA GLY A 57 1.98 7.44 -3.25
C GLY A 57 0.54 6.95 -3.37
N LEU A 58 -0.41 7.67 -2.76
CA LEU A 58 -1.84 7.34 -2.86
C LEU A 58 -2.39 7.46 -4.29
N GLN A 59 -1.96 8.48 -5.04
CA GLN A 59 -2.32 8.61 -6.46
C GLN A 59 -1.78 7.43 -7.29
N ILE A 60 -0.50 7.09 -7.10
CA ILE A 60 0.14 5.95 -7.79
C ILE A 60 -0.57 4.64 -7.45
N ALA A 61 -0.86 4.42 -6.17
CA ALA A 61 -1.58 3.25 -5.68
C ALA A 61 -2.97 3.12 -6.32
N ALA A 62 -3.70 4.24 -6.43
CA ALA A 62 -5.01 4.27 -7.07
C ALA A 62 -4.94 3.98 -8.58
N GLU A 63 -3.94 4.52 -9.29
CA GLU A 63 -3.78 4.28 -10.73
C GLU A 63 -3.27 2.86 -11.07
N LEU A 64 -2.64 2.18 -10.12
CA LEU A 64 -2.13 0.82 -10.27
C LEU A 64 -3.11 -0.26 -9.78
N SER A 65 -4.30 0.12 -9.29
CA SER A 65 -5.28 -0.83 -8.73
C SER A 65 -5.64 -1.99 -9.65
N ASP A 66 -5.71 -1.75 -10.96
CA ASP A 66 -6.02 -2.79 -11.95
C ASP A 66 -4.84 -3.72 -12.28
N HIS A 67 -3.62 -3.32 -11.94
CA HIS A 67 -2.41 -4.12 -12.20
C HIS A 67 -2.13 -5.12 -11.07
N PHE A 68 -2.50 -4.77 -9.83
CA PHE A 68 -2.33 -5.62 -8.66
C PHE A 68 -3.61 -6.39 -8.36
N VAL A 69 -3.75 -7.57 -8.96
CA VAL A 69 -4.97 -8.39 -8.90
C VAL A 69 -5.35 -8.84 -7.49
N ASP A 70 -4.39 -8.90 -6.57
CA ASP A 70 -4.64 -9.22 -5.16
C ASP A 70 -4.93 -7.97 -4.31
N GLY A 71 -4.88 -6.78 -4.91
CA GLY A 71 -5.28 -5.52 -4.32
C GLY A 71 -4.14 -4.52 -4.11
N VAL A 72 -4.54 -3.35 -3.60
CA VAL A 72 -3.63 -2.27 -3.24
C VAL A 72 -3.98 -1.76 -1.85
N LEU A 73 -3.05 -1.87 -0.90
CA LEU A 73 -3.29 -1.53 0.49
C LEU A 73 -2.33 -0.45 0.99
N PHE A 74 -2.91 0.53 1.67
CA PHE A 74 -2.23 1.59 2.40
C PHE A 74 -2.06 1.20 3.87
N VAL A 75 -0.84 1.34 4.36
CA VAL A 75 -0.46 1.12 5.76
C VAL A 75 0.12 2.42 6.30
N ASN A 76 -0.65 3.09 7.16
CA ASN A 76 -0.19 4.32 7.82
C ASN A 76 0.64 3.97 9.06
N LEU A 77 1.94 4.24 9.02
CA LEU A 77 2.84 4.01 10.16
C LEU A 77 2.97 5.24 11.07
N ALA A 78 2.38 6.39 10.71
CA ALA A 78 2.47 7.61 11.50
C ALA A 78 2.04 7.47 12.98
N PRO A 79 1.02 6.66 13.32
CA PRO A 79 0.61 6.49 14.71
C PRO A 79 1.54 5.59 15.54
N LEU A 80 2.51 4.91 14.91
CA LEU A 80 3.36 3.95 15.61
C LEU A 80 4.47 4.65 16.38
N SER A 81 4.66 4.23 17.63
CA SER A 81 5.74 4.69 18.51
C SER A 81 6.72 3.59 18.90
N ASP A 82 6.41 2.33 18.57
CA ASP A 82 7.28 1.17 18.78
C ASP A 82 7.45 0.42 17.44
N PRO A 83 8.70 0.24 16.96
CA PRO A 83 8.98 -0.49 15.71
C PRO A 83 8.46 -1.90 15.66
N LYS A 84 8.26 -2.54 16.83
CA LYS A 84 7.69 -3.88 16.92
C LYS A 84 6.24 -3.94 16.45
N LEU A 85 5.55 -2.80 16.35
CA LEU A 85 4.16 -2.72 15.91
C LEU A 85 3.99 -2.73 14.39
N VAL A 86 5.05 -2.51 13.60
CA VAL A 86 4.94 -2.49 12.13
C VAL A 86 4.35 -3.80 11.58
N ILE A 87 4.87 -4.94 12.04
CA ILE A 87 4.41 -6.27 11.61
C ILE A 87 2.93 -6.50 11.98
N PRO A 88 2.50 -6.29 13.24
CA PRO A 88 1.08 -6.31 13.61
C PRO A 88 0.19 -5.39 12.77
N THR A 89 0.62 -4.16 12.49
CA THR A 89 -0.17 -3.19 11.70
C THR A 89 -0.35 -3.63 10.25
N ILE A 90 0.69 -4.19 9.63
CA ILE A 90 0.59 -4.76 8.27
C ILE A 90 -0.34 -5.98 8.29
N ALA A 91 -0.20 -6.88 9.26
CA ALA A 91 -1.06 -8.06 9.40
C ALA A 91 -2.54 -7.71 9.60
N GLN A 92 -2.82 -6.70 10.42
CA GLN A 92 -4.16 -6.17 10.62
C GLN A 92 -4.74 -5.57 9.33
N THR A 93 -3.93 -4.82 8.58
CA THR A 93 -4.34 -4.25 7.28
C THR A 93 -4.68 -5.33 6.25
N LEU A 94 -3.99 -6.47 6.32
CA LEU A 94 -4.24 -7.66 5.49
C LEU A 94 -5.34 -8.57 6.04
N GLU A 95 -6.01 -8.17 7.12
CA GLU A 95 -7.04 -8.94 7.83
C GLU A 95 -6.59 -10.36 8.22
N LEU A 96 -5.30 -10.52 8.54
CA LEU A 96 -4.75 -11.80 8.96
C LEU A 96 -5.24 -12.15 10.37
N LYS A 97 -5.71 -13.39 10.52
CA LYS A 97 -6.11 -13.95 11.81
C LYS A 97 -4.88 -14.58 12.47
N GLU A 98 -4.64 -14.22 13.72
CA GLU A 98 -3.55 -14.80 14.49
C GLU A 98 -3.78 -16.31 14.72
N ILE A 99 -2.83 -17.12 14.27
CA ILE A 99 -2.80 -18.56 14.46
C ILE A 99 -1.82 -18.87 15.60
N ALA A 100 -2.30 -19.52 16.67
CA ALA A 100 -1.54 -19.73 17.92
C ALA A 100 -0.19 -20.45 17.74
N GLU A 101 -0.01 -21.21 16.66
CA GLU A 101 1.19 -22.02 16.40
C GLU A 101 2.18 -21.37 15.41
N GLN A 102 1.92 -20.14 14.93
CA GLN A 102 2.80 -19.44 14.00
C GLN A 102 3.00 -17.98 14.40
N SER A 103 4.23 -17.48 14.20
CA SER A 103 4.48 -16.04 14.34
C SER A 103 3.71 -15.24 13.30
N LEU A 104 3.27 -14.02 13.63
CA LEU A 104 2.64 -13.09 12.67
C LEU A 104 3.53 -12.84 11.44
N PHE A 105 4.86 -12.84 11.62
CA PHE A 105 5.80 -12.67 10.52
C PHE A 105 5.78 -13.85 9.54
N ASP A 106 5.66 -15.09 10.04
CA ASP A 106 5.54 -16.28 9.19
C ASP A 106 4.19 -16.33 8.46
N GLN A 107 3.12 -15.92 9.14
CA GLN A 107 1.80 -15.79 8.53
C GLN A 107 1.79 -14.74 7.41
N LEU A 108 2.44 -13.58 7.63
CA LEU A 108 2.61 -12.55 6.60
C LEU A 108 3.38 -13.07 5.39
N LYS A 109 4.54 -13.70 5.60
CA LYS A 109 5.34 -14.28 4.51
C LYS A 109 4.51 -15.28 3.70
N THR A 110 3.75 -16.13 4.37
CA THR A 110 2.90 -17.14 3.72
C THR A 110 1.77 -16.48 2.93
N SER A 111 1.08 -15.50 3.51
CA SER A 111 -0.02 -14.78 2.86
C SER A 111 0.43 -13.99 1.64
N LEU A 112 1.64 -13.40 1.67
CA LEU A 112 2.16 -12.55 0.60
C LEU A 112 2.90 -13.32 -0.50
N ARG A 113 3.26 -14.59 -0.27
CA ARG A 113 4.18 -15.35 -1.12
C ARG A 113 3.75 -15.41 -2.59
N ASP A 114 2.47 -15.70 -2.81
CA ASP A 114 1.91 -15.98 -4.13
C ASP A 114 0.95 -14.87 -4.60
N LYS A 115 1.00 -13.69 -3.96
CA LYS A 115 0.14 -12.54 -4.27
C LYS A 115 0.85 -11.51 -5.14
N HIS A 116 0.12 -10.99 -6.12
CA HIS A 116 0.42 -9.77 -6.83
C HIS A 116 -0.31 -8.59 -6.16
N LEU A 117 0.22 -8.17 -5.00
CA LEU A 117 -0.31 -7.14 -4.13
C LEU A 117 0.65 -5.95 -4.04
N LEU A 118 0.14 -4.71 -4.06
CA LEU A 118 0.91 -3.52 -3.74
C LEU A 118 0.64 -3.07 -2.29
N LEU A 119 1.70 -2.97 -1.49
CA LEU A 119 1.67 -2.38 -0.15
C LEU A 119 2.32 -0.99 -0.18
N LEU A 120 1.55 0.06 0.12
CA LEU A 120 2.05 1.40 0.34
C LEU A 120 2.25 1.65 1.83
N LEU A 121 3.50 1.61 2.27
CA LEU A 121 3.91 1.91 3.65
C LEU A 121 4.30 3.39 3.74
N ASP A 122 3.55 4.18 4.51
CA ASP A 122 3.79 5.62 4.64
C ASP A 122 4.23 6.02 6.06
N ASN A 123 5.01 7.09 6.16
CA ASN A 123 5.60 7.62 7.40
C ASN A 123 6.57 6.64 8.10
N PHE A 124 7.42 5.96 7.32
CA PHE A 124 8.42 5.01 7.83
C PHE A 124 9.47 5.69 8.74
N GLU A 125 9.64 7.01 8.66
CA GLU A 125 10.53 7.78 9.53
C GLU A 125 10.08 7.87 10.99
N GLN A 126 8.84 7.46 11.30
CA GLN A 126 8.32 7.41 12.67
C GLN A 126 8.72 6.13 13.42
N VAL A 127 9.36 5.20 12.71
CA VAL A 127 9.72 3.84 13.15
C VAL A 127 11.23 3.74 13.29
#